data_AF-A0A1S8X2E8-F1
#
_entry.id   AF-A0A1S8X2E8-F1
#
_cell.length_a   1.000
_cell.length_b   1.000
_cell.length_c   1.000
_cell.angle_alpha   90.00
_cell.angle_beta   90.00
_cell.angle_gamma   90.00
#
_symmetry.space_group_name_H-M   'P 1'
#
loop_
_entity.id
_entity.type
_entity.pdbx_description
1 polymer ?
#
loop_
_entity_poly.entity_id
_entity_poly.type
_entity_poly.pdbx_seq_one_letter_code
_entity_poly.pdbx_strand_id
1 'polypeptide(L)'
;MNFGAGQTGIDIHLHLDGAVRPRTLFELAQRRNIPIPYSTPEELERAILPTKPYTLANFLKGFYFLLPILAGDKWYGPVTLAGGNERVCFE
;
A
#
# COMPACT_ATOMS: atom_id res chain seq x y z
N MET A 1 10.76 -8.22 16.75
CA MET A 1 11.14 -7.84 18.13
C MET A 1 11.18 -9.10 18.96
N ASN A 2 12.18 -9.26 19.83
CA ASN A 2 12.28 -10.43 20.71
C ASN A 2 11.82 -10.00 22.10
N PHE A 3 10.56 -10.29 22.43
CA PHE A 3 10.02 -10.04 23.76
C PHE A 3 10.16 -11.29 24.62
N GLY A 4 10.61 -11.12 25.86
CA GLY A 4 10.63 -12.18 26.86
C GLY A 4 9.22 -12.56 27.33
N ALA A 5 9.10 -13.69 28.02
CA ALA A 5 7.83 -14.11 28.62
C ALA A 5 7.32 -13.02 29.58
N GLY A 6 6.08 -12.56 29.36
CA GLY A 6 5.43 -11.52 30.15
C GLY A 6 5.69 -10.07 29.71
N GLN A 7 6.47 -9.84 28.64
CA GLN A 7 6.67 -8.50 28.09
C GLN A 7 5.64 -8.16 27.01
N THR A 8 5.13 -6.92 27.02
CA THR A 8 4.24 -6.36 25.99
C THR A 8 4.94 -5.25 25.21
N GLY A 9 4.72 -5.20 23.90
CA GLY A 9 5.21 -4.13 23.03
C GLY A 9 4.11 -3.16 22.61
N ILE A 10 4.49 -1.92 22.35
CA ILE A 10 3.63 -0.89 21.76
C ILE A 10 4.31 -0.41 20.48
N ASP A 11 3.57 -0.37 19.38
CA ASP A 11 3.99 0.27 18.13
C ASP A 11 3.18 1.55 17.93
N ILE A 12 3.86 2.69 17.92
CA ILE A 12 3.25 4.02 17.78
C ILE A 12 3.42 4.59 16.37
N HIS A 13 4.23 3.95 15.53
CA HIS A 13 4.56 4.46 14.20
C HIS A 13 4.58 3.30 13.20
N LEU A 14 3.40 3.01 12.67
CA LEU A 14 3.22 2.02 11.61
C LEU A 14 2.42 2.63 10.46
N HIS A 15 3.00 2.57 9.27
CA HIS A 15 2.34 2.92 8.02
C HIS A 15 1.56 1.71 7.52
N LEU A 16 0.22 1.79 7.54
CA LEU A 16 -0.64 0.68 7.13
C LEU A 16 -0.42 0.26 5.67
N ASP A 17 -0.27 1.23 4.78
CA ASP A 17 0.03 1.06 3.36
C ASP A 17 1.43 0.47 3.10
N GLY A 18 2.37 0.65 4.04
CA GLY A 18 3.67 0.00 4.05
C GLY A 18 3.73 -1.35 4.75
N ALA A 19 2.64 -1.78 5.42
CA ALA A 19 2.57 -3.00 6.23
C ALA A 19 1.67 -4.09 5.60
N VAL A 20 1.27 -3.93 4.34
CA VAL A 20 0.43 -4.91 3.64
C VAL A 20 1.24 -6.16 3.28
N ARG A 21 0.63 -7.33 3.47
CA ARG A 21 1.24 -8.61 3.10
C ARG A 21 1.44 -8.70 1.57
N PRO A 22 2.62 -9.10 1.06
CA PRO A 22 2.86 -9.25 -0.37
C PRO A 22 1.84 -10.16 -1.08
N ARG A 23 1.47 -11.28 -0.44
CA ARG A 23 0.42 -12.18 -0.93
C ARG A 23 -0.93 -11.48 -1.10
N THR A 24 -1.32 -10.63 -0.15
CA THR A 24 -2.57 -9.86 -0.25
C THR A 24 -2.53 -8.87 -1.41
N LEU A 25 -1.39 -8.19 -1.62
CA LEU A 25 -1.18 -7.32 -2.78
C LEU A 25 -1.30 -8.08 -4.10
N PHE A 26 -0.70 -9.27 -4.20
CA PHE A 26 -0.80 -10.12 -5.39
C PHE A 26 -2.25 -10.52 -5.66
N GLU A 27 -2.94 -11.05 -4.65
CA GLU A 27 -4.34 -11.48 -4.77
C GLU A 27 -5.27 -10.30 -5.12
N LEU A 28 -5.02 -9.09 -4.58
CA LEU A 28 -5.78 -7.89 -4.92
C LEU A 28 -5.55 -7.45 -6.37
N ALA A 29 -4.32 -7.47 -6.85
CA ALA A 29 -4.01 -7.15 -8.25
C ALA A 29 -4.76 -8.08 -9.20
N GLN A 30 -4.76 -9.39 -8.91
CA GLN A 30 -5.52 -10.38 -9.70
C GLN A 30 -7.03 -10.13 -9.64
N ARG A 31 -7.60 -9.96 -8.44
CA ARG A 31 -9.05 -9.71 -8.26
C ARG A 31 -9.52 -8.43 -8.97
N ARG A 32 -8.65 -7.42 -9.04
CA ARG A 32 -8.94 -6.12 -9.67
C ARG A 32 -8.52 -6.05 -11.15
N ASN A 33 -7.99 -7.13 -11.71
CA ASN A 33 -7.44 -7.18 -13.06
C ASN A 33 -6.37 -6.10 -13.33
N ILE A 34 -5.56 -5.77 -12.31
CA ILE A 34 -4.45 -4.83 -12.46
C ILE A 34 -3.23 -5.63 -12.94
N PRO A 35 -2.66 -5.32 -14.12
CA PRO A 35 -1.51 -6.03 -14.64
C PRO A 35 -0.29 -5.78 -13.75
N ILE A 36 0.36 -6.86 -13.31
CA ILE A 36 1.62 -6.82 -12.57
C ILE A 36 2.64 -7.73 -13.26
N PRO A 37 3.95 -7.39 -13.25
CA PRO A 37 4.99 -8.13 -13.96
C PRO A 37 5.45 -9.41 -13.24
N TYR A 38 4.62 -9.95 -12.34
CA TYR A 38 4.95 -11.08 -11.47
C TYR A 38 3.89 -12.17 -11.61
N SER A 39 4.33 -13.42 -11.68
CA SER A 39 3.46 -14.58 -11.88
C SER A 39 3.11 -15.28 -10.56
N THR A 40 3.86 -14.98 -9.48
CA THR A 40 3.68 -15.57 -8.16
C THR A 40 3.78 -14.53 -7.03
N PRO A 41 3.12 -14.77 -5.88
CA PRO A 41 3.29 -13.94 -4.68
C PRO A 41 4.75 -13.80 -4.23
N GLU A 42 5.55 -14.86 -4.38
CA GLU A 42 6.94 -14.92 -3.95
C GLU A 42 7.86 -14.07 -4.86
N GLU A 43 7.56 -14.00 -6.16
CA GLU A 43 8.23 -13.07 -7.07
C GLU A 43 7.95 -11.61 -6.72
N LEU A 44 6.69 -11.30 -6.41
CA LEU A 44 6.30 -9.96 -5.98
C LEU A 44 7.00 -9.58 -4.66
N GLU A 45 7.00 -10.49 -3.67
CA GLU A 45 7.67 -10.28 -2.39
C GLU A 45 9.16 -9.96 -2.56
N ARG A 46 9.87 -10.75 -3.37
CA ARG A 46 11.30 -10.50 -3.66
C ARG A 46 11.55 -9.15 -4.33
N ALA A 47 10.58 -8.65 -5.11
CA ALA A 47 10.72 -7.39 -5.82
C ALA A 47 10.45 -6.15 -4.95
N ILE A 48 9.54 -6.25 -3.99
CA ILE A 48 9.13 -5.10 -3.15
C ILE A 48 9.88 -5.02 -1.82
N LEU A 49 10.50 -6.12 -1.36
CA LEU A 49 11.25 -6.12 -0.12
C LEU A 49 12.63 -5.45 -0.29
N PRO A 50 12.96 -4.46 0.57
CA PRO A 50 14.30 -3.89 0.63
C PRO A 50 15.37 -4.95 0.93
N THR A 51 16.32 -5.15 0.02
CA THR A 51 17.45 -6.10 0.22
C THR A 51 18.77 -5.42 0.57
N LYS A 52 18.87 -4.11 0.32
CA LYS A 52 20.05 -3.28 0.59
C LYS A 52 19.60 -1.92 1.13
N PRO A 53 20.46 -1.15 1.82
CA PRO A 53 20.12 0.20 2.23
C PRO A 53 19.79 1.11 1.04
N TYR A 54 18.82 2.00 1.21
CA TYR A 54 18.43 3.00 0.22
C TYR A 54 18.45 4.41 0.83
N THR A 55 18.45 5.43 -0.02
CA THR A 55 17.97 6.75 0.39
C THR A 55 16.46 6.69 0.63
N LEU A 56 15.94 7.55 1.51
CA LEU A 56 14.50 7.65 1.75
C LEU A 56 13.70 7.82 0.44
N ALA A 57 14.18 8.70 -0.44
CA ALA A 57 13.55 8.93 -1.75
C ALA A 57 13.49 7.66 -2.61
N ASN A 58 14.52 6.81 -2.58
CA ASN A 58 14.52 5.56 -3.33
C ASN A 58 13.62 4.50 -2.69
N PHE A 59 13.56 4.43 -1.36
CA PHE A 59 12.62 3.56 -0.64
C PHE A 59 11.17 3.89 -1.01
N LEU A 60 10.81 5.18 -1.00
CA LEU A 60 9.45 5.64 -1.29
C LEU A 60 8.99 5.35 -2.73
N LYS A 61 9.91 5.13 -3.68
CA LYS A 61 9.54 4.79 -5.06
C LYS A 61 8.74 3.48 -5.17
N GLY A 62 8.92 2.55 -4.24
CA GLY A 62 8.14 1.31 -4.20
C GLY A 62 6.63 1.56 -4.04
N PHE A 63 6.25 2.65 -3.36
CA PHE A 63 4.85 2.99 -3.13
C PHE A 63 4.12 3.37 -4.42
N TYR A 64 4.80 3.86 -5.46
CA TYR A 64 4.17 4.09 -6.77
C TYR A 64 3.65 2.80 -7.41
N PHE A 65 4.23 1.65 -7.08
CA PHE A 65 3.75 0.34 -7.52
C PHE A 65 2.65 -0.20 -6.59
N LEU A 66 2.81 -0.06 -5.27
CA LEU A 66 1.89 -0.64 -4.27
C LEU A 66 0.53 0.09 -4.23
N LEU A 67 0.56 1.42 -4.25
CA LEU A 67 -0.62 2.25 -4.01
C LEU A 67 -1.72 2.06 -5.07
N PRO A 68 -1.46 1.94 -6.39
CA PRO A 68 -2.52 1.69 -7.36
C PRO A 68 -3.29 0.38 -7.14
N ILE A 69 -2.66 -0.62 -6.52
CA ILE A 69 -3.30 -1.91 -6.21
C ILE A 69 -4.20 -1.76 -4.97
N LEU A 70 -3.74 -0.99 -3.97
CA LEU A 70 -4.39 -0.82 -2.68
C LEU A 70 -5.46 0.26 -2.66
N ALA A 71 -5.25 1.35 -3.40
CA ALA A 71 -6.14 2.50 -3.42
C ALA A 71 -7.56 2.04 -3.77
N GLY A 72 -8.55 2.52 -3.03
CA GLY A 72 -9.96 2.26 -3.32
C GLY A 72 -10.34 2.68 -4.74
N ASP A 73 -11.53 2.29 -5.17
CA ASP A 73 -12.05 2.80 -6.43
C ASP A 73 -12.09 4.31 -6.38
N LYS A 74 -11.50 4.95 -7.39
CA LYS A 74 -11.57 6.39 -7.54
C LYS A 74 -13.04 6.77 -7.60
N TRP A 75 -13.51 7.52 -6.62
CA TRP A 75 -14.86 8.02 -6.60
C TRP A 75 -15.01 9.05 -7.72
N TYR A 76 -15.71 8.68 -8.80
CA TYR A 76 -16.03 9.56 -9.92
C TYR A 76 -17.46 10.14 -9.84
N GLY A 77 -18.19 9.86 -8.77
CA GLY A 77 -19.54 10.38 -8.55
C GLY A 77 -19.54 11.83 -8.06
N PRO A 78 -20.65 12.57 -8.22
CA PRO A 78 -20.79 13.87 -7.59
C PRO A 78 -20.73 13.72 -6.06
N VAL A 79 -19.87 14.48 -5.41
CA VAL A 79 -19.94 14.65 -3.95
C VAL A 79 -21.16 15.52 -3.67
N THR A 80 -22.31 14.90 -3.37
CA THR A 80 -23.39 15.62 -2.71
C THR A 80 -23.00 15.75 -1.25
N LEU A 81 -22.17 16.74 -0.92
CA LEU A 81 -22.14 17.22 0.46
C LEU A 81 -23.57 17.64 0.78
N ALA A 82 -24.12 17.16 1.88
CA ALA A 82 -25.33 17.72 2.44
C ALA A 82 -25.02 19.19 2.79
N GLY A 83 -25.21 20.08 1.81
CA GLY A 83 -24.89 21.51 1.87
C GLY A 83 -23.40 21.85 1.69
N GLY A 84 -23.04 22.47 0.55
CA GLY A 84 -21.75 23.13 0.39
C GLY A 84 -21.22 23.14 -1.04
N ASN A 85 -21.26 24.30 -1.69
CA ASN A 85 -20.79 24.53 -3.06
C ASN A 85 -19.29 24.80 -3.08
N GLU A 86 -18.46 23.76 -3.03
CA GLU A 86 -17.01 23.91 -3.25
C GLU A 86 -16.51 22.80 -4.18
N ARG A 87 -16.03 23.20 -5.36
CA ARG A 87 -15.37 22.30 -6.32
C ARG A 87 -13.93 22.11 -5.88
N VAL A 88 -13.58 20.90 -5.45
CA VAL A 88 -12.18 20.50 -5.34
C VAL A 88 -11.80 19.82 -6.64
N CYS A 89 -11.11 20.57 -7.51
CA CYS A 89 -10.43 20.01 -8.68
C CYS A 89 -9.16 19.29 -8.20
N PHE A 90 -8.98 18.04 -8.62
CA PHE A 90 -7.68 17.38 -8.60
C PHE A 90 -7.30 17.12 -10.06
N GLU A 91 -6.51 18.05 -10.64
CA GLU A 91 -5.60 17.70 -11.74
C GLU A 91 -4.43 16.87 -11.19
#